data_AF-A0A1F2QKD4-F1
#
_entry.id   AF-A0A1F2QKD4-F1
#
_cell.length_a   1.000
_cell.length_b   1.000
_cell.length_c   1.000
_cell.angle_alpha   90.00
_cell.angle_beta   90.00
_cell.angle_gamma   90.00
#
_symmetry.space_group_name_H-M   'P 1'
#
loop_
_entity.id
_entity.type
_entity.pdbx_description
1 polymer ?
#
loop_
_entity_poly.entity_id
_entity_poly.type
_entity_poly.pdbx_seq_one_letter_code
_entity_poly.pdbx_strand_id
1 'polypeptide(L)'
;MTWMHTATSTHPFDDLQVSPSPDVAPLARAAEALLHAVKPLHTLDALKGTPAVVRVVGSPGSGRTLLARRVAQCLRPVNRATLHEINVIRRIAGLAELEAPVSPDEAPRAFPHPKQQWIPLRAPHFTVSAIGMFGSGVYPGEIHLAHGGLLLLDEVHELQAPIQAKLVDLMQRQAQNPTAEPTQHTRGTPGWAFPARFTLITLENPCGCGNLNNTARECVCTTGGVLVHRARNLIAEAFPDAPVIDLDVMRRVAA
;
A
#
# COMPACT_ATOMS: atom_id res chain seq x y z
N MET A 1 4.61 60.51 -58.39
CA MET A 1 4.85 59.25 -57.66
C MET A 1 4.04 59.28 -56.37
N THR A 2 3.59 58.12 -55.92
CA THR A 2 2.95 57.78 -54.64
C THR A 2 1.45 57.45 -54.76
N TRP A 3 1.20 56.19 -55.11
CA TRP A 3 -0.06 55.50 -54.86
C TRP A 3 -0.07 55.07 -53.37
N MET A 4 -1.03 55.57 -52.59
CA MET A 4 -1.31 55.09 -51.24
C MET A 4 -2.29 53.91 -51.33
N HIS A 5 -1.81 52.70 -51.09
CA HIS A 5 -2.67 51.55 -50.77
C HIS A 5 -2.88 51.48 -49.27
N THR A 6 -4.08 51.81 -48.79
CA THR A 6 -4.58 51.36 -47.48
C THR A 6 -5.30 50.03 -47.69
N ALA A 7 -4.63 48.92 -47.41
CA ALA A 7 -5.24 47.61 -47.33
C ALA A 7 -5.62 47.34 -45.87
N THR A 8 -6.89 47.52 -45.52
CA THR A 8 -7.47 46.91 -44.32
C THR A 8 -7.75 45.45 -44.63
N SER A 9 -6.83 44.56 -44.26
CA SER A 9 -7.05 43.11 -44.29
C SER A 9 -7.79 42.69 -43.02
N THR A 10 -9.10 42.49 -43.10
CA THR A 10 -9.85 41.71 -42.11
C THR A 10 -9.53 40.23 -42.36
N HIS A 11 -8.85 39.57 -41.43
CA HIS A 11 -8.59 38.14 -41.56
C HIS A 11 -9.90 37.37 -41.32
N PRO A 12 -10.21 36.32 -42.11
CA PRO A 12 -11.44 35.53 -41.96
C PRO A 12 -11.53 34.73 -40.63
N PHE A 13 -10.61 34.98 -39.70
CA PHE A 13 -10.53 34.37 -38.38
C PHE A 13 -10.69 35.39 -37.24
N ASP A 14 -10.83 36.69 -37.53
CA ASP A 14 -11.01 37.74 -36.51
C ASP A 14 -12.39 37.68 -35.81
N ASP A 15 -13.37 36.98 -36.41
CA ASP A 15 -14.73 36.79 -35.87
C ASP A 15 -14.93 35.43 -35.16
N LEU A 16 -13.88 34.63 -34.95
CA LEU A 16 -13.97 33.42 -34.11
C LEU A 16 -13.96 33.82 -32.64
N GLN A 17 -15.13 34.24 -32.13
CA GLN A 17 -15.38 34.22 -30.70
C GLN A 17 -15.34 32.76 -30.23
N VAL A 18 -14.21 32.36 -29.66
CA VAL A 18 -14.10 31.12 -28.87
C VAL A 18 -15.05 31.29 -27.69
N SER A 19 -16.26 30.76 -27.81
CA SER A 19 -17.17 30.60 -26.69
C SER A 19 -16.42 29.90 -25.55
N PRO A 20 -16.49 30.36 -24.30
CA PRO A 20 -15.81 29.68 -23.20
C PRO A 20 -16.23 28.22 -23.22
N SER A 21 -15.22 27.34 -23.24
CA SER A 21 -15.40 25.88 -23.12
C SER A 21 -16.43 25.59 -22.02
N PRO A 22 -17.32 24.59 -22.19
CA PRO A 22 -18.18 24.15 -21.10
C PRO A 22 -17.32 23.89 -19.87
N ASP A 23 -17.85 24.31 -18.72
CA ASP A 23 -17.23 24.32 -17.40
C ASP A 23 -16.11 23.29 -17.27
N VAL A 24 -14.86 23.76 -17.19
CA VAL A 24 -13.66 22.90 -17.14
C VAL A 24 -13.48 22.32 -15.72
N ALA A 25 -14.23 22.82 -14.73
CA ALA A 25 -14.10 22.43 -13.34
C ALA A 25 -14.43 20.94 -13.06
N PRO A 26 -15.47 20.31 -13.65
CA PRO A 26 -15.74 18.89 -13.50
C PRO A 26 -14.64 18.01 -14.12
N LEU A 27 -14.06 18.41 -15.26
CA LEU A 27 -12.99 17.66 -15.92
C LEU A 27 -11.66 17.79 -15.15
N ALA A 28 -11.38 18.98 -14.61
CA ALA A 28 -10.24 19.23 -13.73
C ALA A 28 -10.37 18.43 -12.42
N ARG A 29 -11.55 18.44 -11.78
CA ARG A 29 -11.86 17.62 -10.59
C ARG A 29 -11.74 16.12 -10.87
N ALA A 30 -12.24 15.66 -12.03
CA ALA A 30 -12.12 14.26 -12.43
C ALA A 30 -10.66 13.86 -12.72
N ALA A 31 -9.88 14.71 -13.39
CA ALA A 31 -8.46 14.48 -13.65
C ALA A 31 -7.65 14.50 -12.35
N GLU A 32 -7.96 15.41 -11.43
CA GLU A 32 -7.35 15.48 -10.11
C GLU A 32 -7.71 14.26 -9.26
N ALA A 33 -8.98 13.85 -9.23
CA ALA A 33 -9.43 12.61 -8.59
C ALA A 33 -8.75 11.36 -9.19
N LEU A 34 -8.61 11.30 -10.51
CA LEU A 34 -7.87 10.23 -11.19
C LEU A 34 -6.38 10.25 -10.85
N LEU A 35 -5.74 11.42 -10.82
CA LEU A 35 -4.33 11.55 -10.40
C LEU A 35 -4.15 11.14 -8.94
N HIS A 36 -5.07 11.51 -8.06
CA HIS A 36 -5.11 11.06 -6.66
C HIS A 36 -5.33 9.56 -6.53
N ALA A 37 -6.07 8.92 -7.43
CA ALA A 37 -6.29 7.48 -7.44
C ALA A 37 -5.12 6.69 -8.06
N VAL A 38 -4.47 7.22 -9.09
CA VAL A 38 -3.44 6.52 -9.89
C VAL A 38 -2.03 6.72 -9.32
N LYS A 39 -1.70 7.90 -8.77
CA LYS A 39 -0.39 8.12 -8.12
C LYS A 39 -0.10 7.08 -7.03
N PRO A 40 -1.03 6.76 -6.11
CA PRO A 40 -0.84 5.70 -5.13
C PRO A 40 -0.51 4.34 -5.75
N LEU A 41 -1.13 3.98 -6.88
CA LEU A 41 -0.87 2.70 -7.56
C LEU A 41 0.54 2.66 -8.14
N HIS A 42 1.00 3.71 -8.80
CA HIS A 42 2.37 3.78 -9.33
C HIS A 42 3.42 3.80 -8.23
N THR A 43 3.16 4.56 -7.15
CA THR A 43 4.02 4.59 -5.97
C THR A 43 4.10 3.21 -5.34
N LEU A 44 2.96 2.54 -5.07
CA LEU A 44 2.94 1.21 -4.47
C LEU A 44 3.58 0.15 -5.38
N ASP A 45 3.42 0.29 -6.69
CA ASP A 45 4.07 -0.61 -7.65
C ASP A 45 5.59 -0.47 -7.68
N ALA A 46 6.10 0.76 -7.55
CA ALA A 46 7.53 1.04 -7.46
C ALA A 46 8.12 0.60 -6.11
N LEU A 47 7.32 0.68 -5.05
CA LEU A 47 7.75 0.33 -3.69
C LEU A 47 7.63 -1.16 -3.38
N LYS A 48 6.78 -1.94 -4.06
CA LYS A 48 6.49 -3.35 -3.70
C LYS A 48 7.78 -4.15 -3.45
N GLY A 49 7.81 -4.91 -2.35
CA GLY A 49 8.98 -5.70 -2.00
C GLY A 49 10.20 -4.89 -1.56
N THR A 50 10.09 -3.56 -1.38
CA THR A 50 11.12 -2.72 -0.76
C THR A 50 10.74 -2.37 0.67
N PRO A 51 11.68 -2.08 1.58
CA PRO A 51 11.42 -1.78 2.99
C PRO A 51 10.85 -0.37 3.20
N ALA A 52 9.85 -0.01 2.41
CA ALA A 52 9.12 1.25 2.50
C ALA A 52 7.85 1.07 3.32
N VAL A 53 7.41 2.17 3.93
CA VAL A 53 6.16 2.26 4.68
C VAL A 53 5.22 3.21 3.93
N VAL A 54 3.97 2.80 3.76
CA VAL A 54 2.89 3.63 3.23
C VAL A 54 1.74 3.61 4.22
N ARG A 55 1.23 4.78 4.58
CA ARG A 55 0.18 4.93 5.58
C ARG A 55 -1.13 5.29 4.89
N VAL A 56 -2.21 4.59 5.24
CA VAL A 56 -3.55 4.88 4.73
C VAL A 56 -4.42 5.31 5.90
N VAL A 57 -4.78 6.59 5.91
CA VAL A 57 -5.58 7.20 6.97
C VAL A 57 -7.00 7.40 6.46
N GLY A 58 -7.98 7.14 7.31
CA GLY A 58 -9.37 7.45 7.00
C GLY A 58 -10.35 7.02 8.09
N SER A 59 -11.56 7.52 7.99
CA SER A 59 -12.65 7.24 8.94
C SER A 59 -13.14 5.79 8.86
N PRO A 60 -13.81 5.27 9.91
CA PRO A 60 -14.44 3.97 9.85
C PRO A 60 -15.41 3.84 8.66
N GLY A 61 -15.33 2.73 7.92
CA GLY A 61 -16.16 2.52 6.73
C GLY A 61 -15.73 3.33 5.49
N SER A 62 -14.57 3.99 5.50
CA SER A 62 -14.00 4.66 4.31
C SER A 62 -13.49 3.70 3.22
N GLY A 63 -13.46 2.39 3.50
CA GLY A 63 -13.05 1.38 2.53
C GLY A 63 -11.54 1.11 2.47
N ARG A 64 -10.76 1.55 3.47
CA ARG A 64 -9.30 1.36 3.55
C ARG A 64 -8.84 -0.07 3.26
N THR A 65 -9.42 -1.04 3.96
CA THR A 65 -9.08 -2.47 3.81
C THR A 65 -9.42 -2.98 2.43
N LEU A 66 -10.55 -2.56 1.86
CA LEU A 66 -10.95 -2.91 0.50
C LEU A 66 -9.99 -2.31 -0.53
N LEU A 67 -9.63 -1.03 -0.37
CA LEU A 67 -8.67 -0.35 -1.24
C LEU A 67 -7.31 -1.06 -1.21
N ALA A 68 -6.74 -1.30 -0.03
CA ALA A 68 -5.44 -1.93 0.10
C ALA A 68 -5.41 -3.33 -0.55
N ARG A 69 -6.47 -4.13 -0.38
CA ARG A 69 -6.60 -5.45 -1.02
C ARG A 69 -6.74 -5.36 -2.54
N ARG A 70 -7.49 -4.38 -3.05
CA ARG A 70 -7.67 -4.18 -4.50
C ARG A 70 -6.41 -3.65 -5.17
N VAL A 71 -5.70 -2.73 -4.52
CA VAL A 71 -4.43 -2.19 -5.03
C VAL A 71 -3.43 -3.31 -5.25
N ALA A 72 -3.30 -4.26 -4.31
CA ALA A 72 -2.39 -5.39 -4.46
C ALA A 72 -2.65 -6.22 -5.73
N GLN A 73 -3.90 -6.34 -6.17
CA GLN A 73 -4.29 -7.07 -7.39
C GLN A 73 -3.94 -6.31 -8.68
N CYS A 74 -3.75 -4.99 -8.58
CA CYS A 74 -3.40 -4.12 -9.70
C CYS A 74 -1.89 -3.91 -9.85
N LEU A 75 -1.07 -4.40 -8.91
CA LEU A 75 0.37 -4.23 -8.96
C LEU A 75 0.99 -5.12 -10.04
N ARG A 76 2.08 -4.61 -10.63
CA ARG A 76 2.87 -5.40 -11.57
C ARG A 76 3.47 -6.61 -10.86
N PRO A 77 3.58 -7.73 -11.56
CA PRO A 77 4.34 -8.91 -11.18
C PRO A 77 5.70 -8.71 -10.52
N VAL A 78 6.11 -9.65 -9.65
CA VAL A 78 7.51 -9.80 -9.22
C VAL A 78 8.38 -10.42 -10.33
N ASN A 79 9.70 -10.20 -10.23
CA ASN A 79 10.67 -10.85 -11.11
C ASN A 79 10.79 -12.37 -10.79
N ARG A 80 11.44 -13.13 -11.69
CA ARG A 80 11.56 -14.60 -11.56
C ARG A 80 12.37 -15.05 -10.34
N ALA A 81 13.39 -14.31 -9.94
CA ALA A 81 14.22 -14.65 -8.78
C ALA A 81 13.41 -14.52 -7.49
N THR A 82 12.70 -13.40 -7.33
CA THR A 82 11.81 -13.17 -6.19
C THR A 82 10.65 -14.17 -6.16
N LEU A 83 10.08 -14.52 -7.31
CA LEU A 83 9.05 -15.55 -7.39
C LEU A 83 9.56 -16.92 -6.90
N HIS A 84 10.80 -17.27 -7.22
CA HIS A 84 11.40 -18.51 -6.75
C HIS A 84 11.55 -18.53 -5.22
N GLU A 85 12.06 -17.45 -4.62
CA GLU A 85 12.17 -17.32 -3.16
C GLU A 85 10.80 -17.41 -2.47
N ILE A 86 9.78 -16.75 -3.00
CA ILE A 86 8.40 -16.82 -2.51
C ILE A 86 7.90 -18.27 -2.49
N ASN A 87 8.10 -19.00 -3.59
CA ASN A 87 7.64 -20.40 -3.70
C ASN A 87 8.35 -21.31 -2.69
N VAL A 88 9.65 -21.09 -2.46
CA VAL A 88 10.41 -21.82 -1.43
C VAL A 88 9.83 -21.56 -0.04
N ILE A 89 9.61 -20.30 0.33
CA ILE A 89 9.02 -19.94 1.63
C ILE A 89 7.63 -20.56 1.80
N ARG A 90 6.77 -20.44 0.79
CA ARG A 90 5.41 -21.01 0.82
C ARG A 90 5.42 -22.52 0.99
N ARG A 91 6.33 -23.22 0.31
CA ARG A 91 6.47 -24.67 0.44
C ARG A 91 6.89 -25.09 1.84
N ILE A 92 7.84 -24.37 2.45
CA ILE A 92 8.26 -24.62 3.83
C ILE A 92 7.13 -24.31 4.83
N ALA A 93 6.30 -23.31 4.53
CA ALA A 93 5.11 -22.99 5.30
C ALA A 93 3.95 -24.00 5.16
N GLY A 94 4.10 -25.05 4.34
CA GLY A 94 3.01 -26.00 4.04
C GLY A 94 1.90 -25.41 3.15
N LEU A 95 2.13 -24.25 2.53
CA LEU A 95 1.17 -23.56 1.67
C LEU A 95 1.28 -23.97 0.18
N ALA A 96 2.04 -25.03 -0.11
CA ALA A 96 2.23 -25.59 -1.45
C ALA A 96 1.17 -26.65 -1.84
N GLU A 97 0.36 -27.15 -0.90
CA GLU A 97 -0.63 -28.22 -1.18
C GLU A 97 -1.84 -27.77 -2.02
N LEU A 98 -1.93 -26.50 -2.41
CA LEU A 98 -2.91 -26.01 -3.39
C LEU A 98 -2.47 -26.23 -4.85
N GLU A 99 -1.41 -27.01 -5.10
CA GLU A 99 -0.73 -27.11 -6.41
C GLU A 99 -0.89 -28.44 -7.17
N ALA A 100 -1.56 -29.46 -6.61
CA ALA A 100 -1.87 -30.67 -7.39
C ALA A 100 -3.23 -30.54 -8.09
N PRO A 101 -3.33 -30.71 -9.43
CA PRO A 101 -4.61 -30.98 -10.05
C PRO A 101 -5.17 -32.27 -9.43
N VAL A 102 -6.37 -32.19 -8.85
CA VAL A 102 -7.06 -33.37 -8.30
C VAL A 102 -7.48 -34.34 -9.43
N SER A 103 -7.48 -33.88 -10.68
CA SER A 103 -7.60 -34.72 -11.88
C SER A 103 -7.03 -34.02 -13.13
N PRO A 104 -6.68 -34.77 -14.20
CA PRO A 104 -6.28 -34.21 -15.50
C PRO A 104 -7.36 -33.35 -16.16
N ASP A 105 -8.63 -33.50 -15.75
CA ASP A 105 -9.81 -32.93 -16.39
C ASP A 105 -10.45 -31.77 -15.59
N GLU A 106 -9.96 -31.50 -14.37
CA GLU A 106 -10.41 -30.34 -13.60
C GLU A 106 -9.53 -29.11 -13.88
N ALA A 107 -10.14 -28.10 -14.50
CA ALA A 107 -9.55 -26.75 -14.52
C ALA A 107 -9.24 -26.31 -13.07
N PRO A 108 -8.05 -25.78 -12.80
CA PRO A 108 -7.59 -25.50 -11.44
C PRO A 108 -8.59 -24.60 -10.70
N ARG A 109 -9.15 -25.12 -9.60
CA ARG A 109 -10.06 -24.35 -8.75
C ARG A 109 -9.26 -23.26 -8.02
N ALA A 110 -9.46 -22.02 -8.48
CA ALA A 110 -9.19 -20.77 -7.77
C ALA A 110 -7.76 -20.54 -7.25
N PHE A 111 -6.75 -20.66 -8.11
CA PHE A 111 -5.61 -19.72 -8.10
C PHE A 111 -5.17 -19.42 -9.54
N PRO A 112 -4.56 -18.25 -9.78
CA PRO A 112 -4.14 -17.81 -11.10
C PRO A 112 -3.11 -18.80 -11.66
N HIS A 113 -3.26 -19.17 -12.93
CA HIS A 113 -2.39 -20.07 -13.70
C HIS A 113 -0.89 -19.76 -13.44
N PRO A 114 0.07 -20.71 -13.52
CA PRO A 114 1.52 -20.47 -13.35
C PRO A 114 2.16 -19.39 -14.28
N LYS A 115 1.37 -18.73 -15.14
CA LYS A 115 1.74 -17.54 -15.93
C LYS A 115 1.27 -16.21 -15.30
N GLN A 116 0.48 -16.25 -14.24
CA GLN A 116 -0.05 -15.09 -13.54
C GLN A 116 0.85 -14.83 -12.34
N GLN A 117 1.81 -13.95 -12.57
CA GLN A 117 2.75 -13.51 -11.57
C GLN A 117 1.98 -12.74 -10.48
N TRP A 118 1.76 -13.40 -9.34
CA TRP A 118 1.01 -12.90 -8.19
C TRP A 118 1.92 -12.08 -7.25
N ILE A 119 1.39 -11.00 -6.67
CA ILE A 119 2.04 -10.25 -5.59
C ILE A 119 1.57 -10.78 -4.23
N PRO A 120 2.47 -11.27 -3.35
CA PRO A 120 2.10 -11.63 -1.98
C PRO A 120 1.48 -10.45 -1.24
N LEU A 121 0.29 -10.67 -0.69
CA LEU A 121 -0.34 -9.76 0.26
C LEU A 121 -0.63 -10.56 1.51
N ARG A 122 -0.04 -10.16 2.63
CA ARG A 122 -0.36 -10.68 3.96
C ARG A 122 -1.07 -9.61 4.76
N ALA A 123 -2.12 -9.98 5.47
CA ALA A 123 -2.91 -9.07 6.29
C ALA A 123 -3.18 -9.73 7.65
N PRO A 124 -2.15 -9.88 8.50
CA PRO A 124 -2.33 -10.52 9.79
C PRO A 124 -3.29 -9.70 10.66
N HIS A 125 -4.06 -10.42 11.48
CA HIS A 125 -4.92 -9.80 12.48
C HIS A 125 -4.05 -9.16 13.58
N PHE A 126 -4.52 -8.08 14.22
CA PHE A 126 -3.75 -7.38 15.26
C PHE A 126 -3.45 -8.24 16.51
N THR A 127 -4.14 -9.38 16.66
CA THR A 127 -3.88 -10.40 17.71
C THR A 127 -2.76 -11.38 17.34
N VAL A 128 -2.08 -11.20 16.20
CA VAL A 128 -0.98 -12.07 15.78
C VAL A 128 0.12 -12.12 16.84
N SER A 129 0.62 -13.32 17.13
CA SER A 129 1.72 -13.50 18.08
C SER A 129 3.05 -13.07 17.47
N ALA A 130 4.07 -12.81 18.29
CA ALA A 130 5.41 -12.51 17.79
C ALA A 130 5.96 -13.65 16.91
N ILE A 131 5.71 -14.92 17.25
CA ILE A 131 6.12 -16.07 16.42
C ILE A 131 5.30 -16.12 15.12
N GLY A 132 4.01 -15.81 15.16
CA GLY A 132 3.18 -15.73 13.95
C GLY A 132 3.65 -14.64 13.00
N MET A 133 3.98 -13.45 13.54
CA MET A 133 4.46 -12.32 12.74
C MET A 133 5.85 -12.59 12.17
N PHE A 134 6.82 -12.93 13.04
CA PHE A 134 8.23 -12.97 12.71
C PHE A 134 8.76 -14.36 12.38
N GLY A 135 7.94 -15.40 12.53
CA GLY A 135 8.36 -16.79 12.39
C GLY A 135 9.10 -17.32 13.62
N SER A 136 9.47 -18.59 13.51
CA SER A 136 10.51 -19.20 14.33
C SER A 136 11.75 -19.41 13.46
N GLY A 137 12.90 -19.71 14.07
CA GLY A 137 14.11 -20.08 13.31
C GLY A 137 13.93 -21.29 12.37
N VAL A 138 12.78 -21.97 12.40
CA VAL A 138 12.45 -23.12 11.55
C VAL A 138 11.29 -22.81 10.62
N TYR A 139 10.26 -22.09 11.09
CA TYR A 139 9.03 -21.81 10.34
C TYR A 139 8.89 -20.33 9.98
N PRO A 140 8.57 -20.00 8.72
CA PRO A 140 8.34 -18.62 8.31
C PRO A 140 7.08 -18.04 8.96
N GLY A 141 7.17 -16.82 9.50
CA GLY A 141 6.01 -16.00 9.85
C GLY A 141 5.46 -15.13 8.72
N GLU A 142 4.49 -14.29 9.06
CA GLU A 142 3.78 -13.37 8.16
C GLU A 142 4.70 -12.45 7.36
N ILE A 143 5.77 -11.93 7.96
CA ILE A 143 6.74 -11.07 7.26
C ILE A 143 7.45 -11.80 6.11
N HIS A 144 7.71 -13.10 6.27
CA HIS A 144 8.38 -13.91 5.26
C HIS A 144 7.40 -14.30 4.17
N LEU A 145 6.16 -14.60 4.54
CA LEU A 145 5.07 -14.85 3.59
C LEU A 145 4.71 -13.61 2.76
N ALA A 146 5.05 -12.41 3.23
CA ALA A 146 4.89 -11.15 2.50
C ALA A 146 6.07 -10.81 1.57
N HIS A 147 7.12 -11.65 1.54
CA HIS A 147 8.32 -11.41 0.75
C HIS A 147 8.02 -11.07 -0.72
N GLY A 148 8.70 -10.07 -1.28
CA GLY A 148 8.50 -9.56 -2.64
C GLY A 148 7.21 -8.78 -2.85
N GLY A 149 6.40 -8.60 -1.80
CA GLY A 149 5.07 -8.01 -1.91
C GLY A 149 4.77 -7.02 -0.79
N LEU A 150 3.59 -7.18 -0.20
CA LEU A 150 2.98 -6.24 0.73
C LEU A 150 2.61 -6.91 2.05
N LEU A 151 2.90 -6.25 3.17
CA LEU A 151 2.37 -6.58 4.49
C LEU A 151 1.38 -5.48 4.91
N LEU A 152 0.13 -5.84 5.08
CA LEU A 152 -0.96 -4.95 5.46
C LEU A 152 -1.27 -5.10 6.96
N LEU A 153 -1.08 -4.04 7.73
CA LEU A 153 -1.51 -3.98 9.12
C LEU A 153 -2.80 -3.18 9.20
N ASP A 154 -3.93 -3.88 9.28
CA ASP A 154 -5.19 -3.25 9.64
C ASP A 154 -5.17 -2.93 11.13
N GLU A 155 -5.76 -1.80 11.51
CA GLU A 155 -5.87 -1.37 12.90
C GLU A 155 -4.54 -1.37 13.65
N VAL A 156 -3.49 -0.79 13.05
CA VAL A 156 -2.11 -0.81 13.59
C VAL A 156 -2.00 -0.30 15.05
N HIS A 157 -2.93 0.56 15.48
CA HIS A 157 -3.00 1.07 16.85
C HIS A 157 -3.35 -0.01 17.90
N GLU A 158 -4.01 -1.09 17.48
CA GLU A 158 -4.36 -2.25 18.31
C GLU A 158 -3.25 -3.32 18.31
N LEU A 159 -2.29 -3.21 17.39
CA LEU A 159 -1.16 -4.14 17.33
C LEU A 159 -0.22 -3.92 18.53
N GLN A 160 0.18 -5.03 19.15
CA GLN A 160 1.03 -5.00 20.35
C GLN A 160 2.33 -4.20 20.11
N ALA A 161 2.64 -3.27 21.02
CA ALA A 161 3.81 -2.39 20.92
C ALA A 161 5.16 -3.13 20.71
N PRO A 162 5.44 -4.28 21.37
CA PRO A 162 6.67 -5.02 21.09
C PRO A 162 6.78 -5.53 19.64
N ILE A 163 5.66 -5.87 19.02
CA ILE A 163 5.63 -6.31 17.61
C ILE A 163 5.89 -5.11 16.70
N GLN A 164 5.25 -3.96 16.95
CA GLN A 164 5.52 -2.73 16.20
C GLN A 164 6.99 -2.32 16.28
N ALA A 165 7.57 -2.27 17.48
CA ALA A 165 8.96 -1.89 17.69
C ALA A 165 9.94 -2.82 16.93
N LYS A 166 9.67 -4.13 16.96
CA LYS A 166 10.49 -5.09 16.24
C LYS A 166 10.33 -4.99 14.72
N LEU A 167 9.15 -4.64 14.24
CA LEU A 167 8.90 -4.38 12.81
C LEU A 167 9.65 -3.12 12.35
N VAL A 168 9.63 -2.05 13.14
CA VAL A 168 10.39 -0.82 12.90
C VAL A 168 11.88 -1.12 12.77
N ASP A 169 12.44 -1.82 13.76
CA ASP A 169 13.86 -2.20 13.80
C ASP A 169 14.25 -3.07 12.59
N LEU A 170 13.39 -4.00 12.18
CA LEU A 170 13.57 -4.79 10.96
C LEU A 170 13.56 -3.92 9.70
N MET A 171 12.56 -3.04 9.54
CA MET A 171 12.42 -2.18 8.36
C MET A 171 13.58 -1.20 8.23
N GLN A 172 14.02 -0.58 9.33
CA GLN A 172 15.17 0.33 9.34
C GLN A 172 16.47 -0.38 8.96
N ARG A 173 16.71 -1.59 9.48
CA ARG A 173 17.88 -2.39 9.08
C ARG A 173 17.87 -2.74 7.60
N GLN A 174 16.73 -3.13 7.07
CA GLN A 174 16.60 -3.43 5.63
C GLN A 174 16.80 -2.20 4.75
N ALA A 175 16.33 -1.02 5.19
CA ALA A 175 16.57 0.23 4.47
C ALA A 175 18.05 0.63 4.47
N GLN A 176 18.76 0.41 5.58
CA GLN A 176 20.19 0.72 5.70
C GLN A 176 21.08 -0.25 4.93
N ASN A 177 20.73 -1.54 4.89
CA ASN A 177 21.50 -2.55 4.18
C ASN A 177 20.57 -3.49 3.38
N PRO A 178 20.16 -3.07 2.17
CA PRO A 178 19.25 -3.86 1.32
C PRO A 178 19.83 -5.21 0.88
N THR A 179 21.16 -5.34 0.90
CA THR A 179 21.90 -6.56 0.51
C THR A 179 22.12 -7.53 1.67
N ALA A 180 21.88 -7.12 2.91
CA ALA A 180 21.96 -8.02 4.05
C ALA A 180 20.70 -8.90 4.10
N GLU A 181 20.82 -10.15 3.63
CA GLU A 181 19.84 -11.20 3.92
C GLU A 181 20.51 -12.37 4.66
N PRO A 182 19.79 -13.14 5.51
CA PRO A 182 18.35 -13.09 5.84
C PRO A 182 18.05 -12.85 7.34
N THR A 183 16.77 -12.70 7.71
CA THR A 183 16.32 -12.45 9.10
C THR A 183 16.52 -13.67 10.01
N GLN A 184 17.74 -13.89 10.49
CA GLN A 184 18.03 -14.92 11.49
C GLN A 184 17.29 -14.63 12.79
N HIS A 185 16.34 -15.49 13.12
CA HIS A 185 15.52 -15.38 14.31
C HIS A 185 16.00 -16.28 15.46
N THR A 186 17.31 -16.40 15.68
CA THR A 186 17.86 -16.90 16.96
C THR A 186 19.38 -16.75 16.97
N ARG A 187 19.95 -15.98 17.91
CA ARG A 187 21.37 -16.15 18.28
C ARG A 187 21.50 -17.48 19.00
N GLY A 188 22.26 -18.42 18.44
CA GLY A 188 22.65 -19.66 19.14
C GLY A 188 21.93 -20.95 18.75
N THR A 189 21.04 -20.95 17.75
CA THR A 189 20.45 -22.18 17.19
C THR A 189 20.60 -22.16 15.67
N PRO A 190 21.03 -23.25 15.01
CA PRO A 190 21.06 -23.32 13.54
C PRO A 190 19.62 -23.20 13.02
N GLY A 191 19.25 -21.98 12.63
CA GLY A 191 17.95 -21.65 12.05
C GLY A 191 18.08 -21.37 10.56
N TRP A 192 17.00 -21.63 9.83
CA TRP A 192 16.85 -21.22 8.45
C TRP A 192 16.60 -19.72 8.43
N ALA A 193 17.26 -19.05 7.52
CA ALA A 193 17.15 -17.62 7.37
C ALA A 193 16.34 -17.37 6.10
N PHE A 194 15.12 -16.86 6.29
CA PHE A 194 14.19 -16.55 5.21
C PHE A 194 14.29 -15.07 4.85
N PRO A 195 14.16 -14.72 3.57
CA PRO A 195 14.16 -13.33 3.18
C PRO A 195 12.79 -12.70 3.50
N ALA A 196 12.76 -11.42 3.82
CA ALA A 196 11.54 -10.73 4.28
C ALA A 196 11.44 -9.32 3.69
N ARG A 197 11.63 -9.16 2.37
CA ARG A 197 11.57 -7.87 1.69
C ARG A 197 10.12 -7.56 1.33
N PHE A 198 9.47 -6.65 2.03
CA PHE A 198 8.07 -6.30 1.78
C PHE A 198 7.85 -4.81 2.02
N THR A 199 6.84 -4.26 1.37
CA THR A 199 6.34 -2.91 1.69
C THR A 199 5.30 -3.02 2.78
N LEU A 200 5.46 -2.21 3.82
CA LEU A 200 4.50 -2.14 4.91
C LEU A 200 3.40 -1.14 4.55
N ILE A 201 2.15 -1.59 4.60
CA ILE A 201 0.97 -0.72 4.48
C ILE A 201 0.26 -0.72 5.83
N THR A 202 0.11 0.45 6.45
CA THR A 202 -0.65 0.59 7.70
C THR A 202 -2.01 1.23 7.41
N LEU A 203 -3.07 0.68 8.00
CA LEU A 203 -4.39 1.29 7.98
C LEU A 203 -4.68 1.92 9.33
N GLU A 204 -5.00 3.20 9.30
CA GLU A 204 -4.94 4.06 10.48
C GLU A 204 -6.22 4.87 10.66
N ASN A 205 -6.78 4.82 11.87
CA ASN A 205 -7.80 5.77 12.29
C ASN A 205 -7.12 7.10 12.63
N PRO A 206 -7.66 8.25 12.20
CA PRO A 206 -7.03 9.56 12.44
C PRO A 206 -7.06 9.97 13.93
N CYS A 207 -7.96 9.37 14.72
CA CYS A 207 -8.07 9.48 16.18
C CYS A 207 -8.76 8.22 16.75
N GLY A 208 -8.89 8.14 18.09
CA GLY A 208 -9.50 6.97 18.76
C GLY A 208 -10.96 6.72 18.40
N CYS A 209 -11.76 7.76 18.13
CA CYS A 209 -13.14 7.58 17.63
C CYS A 209 -13.24 7.45 16.10
N GLY A 210 -12.12 7.62 15.39
CA GLY A 210 -12.05 7.53 13.93
C GLY A 210 -12.66 8.70 13.14
N ASN A 211 -13.32 9.66 13.79
CA ASN A 211 -14.07 10.73 13.11
C ASN A 211 -13.34 12.07 13.02
N LEU A 212 -12.04 12.12 13.35
CA LEU A 212 -11.26 13.34 13.15
C LEU A 212 -11.23 13.67 11.65
N ASN A 213 -11.71 14.86 11.28
CA ASN A 213 -11.90 15.32 9.90
C ASN A 213 -12.96 14.54 9.09
N ASN A 214 -13.83 13.77 9.73
CA ASN A 214 -14.97 13.16 9.05
C ASN A 214 -16.06 14.22 8.79
N THR A 215 -16.54 14.33 7.55
CA THR A 215 -17.62 15.28 7.18
C THR A 215 -19.01 14.78 7.54
N ALA A 216 -19.18 13.46 7.70
CA ALA A 216 -20.47 12.84 8.00
C ALA A 216 -20.76 12.72 9.50
N ARG A 217 -19.72 12.74 10.34
CA ARG A 217 -19.85 12.56 11.79
C ARG A 217 -18.79 13.35 12.54
N GLU A 218 -19.19 14.03 13.62
CA GLU A 218 -18.27 14.81 14.45
C GLU A 218 -17.33 13.92 15.28
N CYS A 219 -16.12 14.44 15.49
CA CYS A 219 -15.13 13.84 16.37
C CYS A 219 -15.46 14.18 17.83
N VAL A 220 -15.48 13.16 18.70
CA VAL A 220 -15.72 13.31 20.14
C VAL A 220 -14.43 13.25 20.97
N CYS A 221 -13.28 13.09 20.34
CA CYS A 221 -12.00 13.02 21.04
C CYS A 221 -11.53 14.42 21.46
N THR A 222 -10.98 14.53 22.68
CA THR A 222 -10.24 15.73 23.09
C THR A 222 -8.91 15.81 22.33
N THR A 223 -8.32 17.01 22.24
CA THR A 223 -6.98 17.21 21.63
C THR A 223 -5.94 16.27 22.24
N GLY A 224 -5.93 16.13 23.57
CA GLY A 224 -5.04 15.20 24.27
C GLY A 224 -5.31 13.73 23.88
N GLY A 225 -6.58 13.33 23.76
CA GLY A 225 -6.95 11.98 23.31
C GLY A 225 -6.49 11.67 21.89
N VAL A 226 -6.53 12.65 20.98
CA VAL A 226 -5.98 12.51 19.62
C VAL A 226 -4.47 12.28 19.65
N LEU A 227 -3.73 13.05 20.46
CA LEU A 227 -2.28 12.92 20.59
C LEU A 227 -1.89 11.55 21.17
N VAL A 228 -2.55 11.13 22.24
CA VAL A 228 -2.33 9.81 22.86
C VAL A 228 -2.61 8.68 21.88
N HIS A 229 -3.69 8.78 21.10
CA HIS A 229 -4.01 7.79 20.07
C HIS A 229 -2.90 7.69 19.02
N ARG A 230 -2.46 8.84 18.48
CA ARG A 230 -1.38 8.86 17.46
C ARG A 230 -0.06 8.31 17.99
N ALA A 231 0.28 8.57 19.25
CA ALA A 231 1.50 8.06 19.89
C ALA A 231 1.52 6.53 20.07
N ARG A 232 0.38 5.83 19.94
CA ARG A 232 0.34 4.35 19.98
C ARG A 232 0.84 3.70 18.68
N ASN A 233 0.94 4.47 17.61
CA ASN A 233 1.45 4.00 16.33
C ASN A 233 2.94 4.30 16.21
N LEU A 234 3.75 3.40 16.77
CA LEU A 234 5.21 3.53 16.80
C LEU A 234 5.81 3.49 15.38
N ILE A 235 5.13 2.84 14.43
CA ILE A 235 5.54 2.81 13.03
C ILE A 235 5.43 4.20 12.41
N ALA A 236 4.33 4.90 12.62
CA ALA A 236 4.18 6.28 12.15
C ALA A 236 5.21 7.24 12.76
N GLU A 237 5.56 7.04 14.04
CA GLU A 237 6.59 7.84 14.72
C GLU A 237 8.00 7.56 14.15
N ALA A 238 8.32 6.29 13.88
CA ALA A 238 9.62 5.90 13.36
C ALA A 238 9.83 6.22 11.87
N PHE A 239 8.75 6.41 11.12
CA PHE A 239 8.75 6.74 9.70
C PHE A 239 7.89 7.99 9.41
N PRO A 240 8.30 9.17 9.91
CA PRO A 240 7.50 10.39 9.79
C PRO A 240 7.32 10.84 8.32
N ASP A 241 8.28 10.54 7.46
CA ASP A 241 8.27 10.91 6.04
C ASP A 241 7.56 9.86 5.14
N ALA A 242 6.99 8.80 5.75
CA ALA A 242 6.26 7.78 5.01
C ALA A 242 5.08 8.42 4.23
N PRO A 243 4.92 8.11 2.93
CA PRO A 243 3.78 8.61 2.15
C PRO A 243 2.44 8.30 2.82
N VAL A 244 1.59 9.32 2.95
CA VAL A 244 0.25 9.19 3.55
C VAL A 244 -0.82 9.33 2.47
N ILE A 245 -1.69 8.33 2.39
CA ILE A 245 -2.91 8.31 1.57
C ILE A 245 -4.09 8.59 2.50
N ASP A 246 -4.62 9.80 2.46
CA ASP A 246 -5.80 10.19 3.24
C ASP A 246 -7.08 10.00 2.42
N LEU A 247 -7.89 8.99 2.77
CA LEU A 247 -9.12 8.66 2.06
C LEU A 247 -10.28 9.60 2.38
N ASP A 248 -10.28 10.25 3.54
CA ASP A 248 -11.33 11.21 3.88
C ASP A 248 -11.14 12.50 3.07
N VAL A 249 -9.89 12.90 2.80
CA VAL A 249 -9.59 13.99 1.86
C VAL A 249 -9.98 13.62 0.44
N MET A 250 -9.66 12.42 -0.04
CA MET A 250 -10.05 11.98 -1.40
C MET A 250 -11.56 11.98 -1.62
N ARG A 251 -12.36 11.62 -0.59
CA ARG A 251 -13.82 11.69 -0.65
C ARG A 251 -14.34 13.13 -0.80
N ARG A 252 -13.67 14.12 -0.21
CA ARG A 252 -14.06 15.54 -0.33
C ARG A 252 -13.76 16.12 -1.70
N VAL A 253 -12.67 15.70 -2.34
CA VAL A 253 -12.29 16.17 -3.69
C VAL A 253 -13.18 15.54 -4.78
N ALA A 254 -13.67 14.33 -4.54
CA ALA A 254 -14.55 13.60 -5.46
C ALA A 254 -16.04 13.99 -5.36
N ALA A 255 -16.45 14.72 -4.32
CA ALA A 255 -17.81 15.22 -4.09
C ALA A 255 -17.97 16.65 -4.60
#